data_AF-A0A928MGX0-F1
#
_entry.id   AF-A0A928MGX0-F1
#
_cell.length_a   1.000
_cell.length_b   1.000
_cell.length_c   1.000
_cell.angle_alpha   90.00
_cell.angle_beta   90.00
_cell.angle_gamma   90.00
#
_symmetry.space_group_name_H-M   'P 1'
#
loop_
_entity.id
_entity.type
_entity.pdbx_description
1 polymer ?
#
loop_
_entity_poly.entity_id
_entity_poly.type
_entity_poly.pdbx_seq_one_letter_code
_entity_poly.pdbx_strand_id
1 'polypeptide(L)' 'MEITIRLAVQADYGAAERMMEQVHAMHVQWRPDVYCPVSPVLSPEQFGEDVRLGRTVIAELDGAAAGLMSFFK' A
#
# COMPACT_ATOMS: atom_id res chain seq x y z
N MET A 1 -12.20 8.41 -17.52
CA MET A 1 -11.30 8.26 -16.37
C MET A 1 -12.17 8.28 -15.14
N GLU A 2 -12.55 7.10 -14.68
CA GLU A 2 -13.34 6.93 -13.47
C GLU A 2 -12.39 6.75 -12.29
N ILE A 3 -12.57 7.56 -11.25
CA ILE A 3 -11.76 7.53 -10.03
C ILE A 3 -12.68 7.29 -8.85
N THR A 4 -12.41 6.24 -8.10
CA THR A 4 -13.10 5.93 -6.84
C THR A 4 -12.08 5.84 -5.71
N ILE A 5 -12.43 6.36 -4.54
CA ILE A 5 -11.66 6.19 -3.31
C ILE A 5 -12.55 5.43 -2.34
N ARG A 6 -12.06 4.29 -1.85
CA ARG A 6 -12.80 3.42 -0.94
C ARG A 6 -11.90 2.90 0.17
N LEU A 7 -12.52 2.45 1.27
CA LEU A 7 -11.80 1.66 2.27
C LEU A 7 -11.24 0.39 1.62
N ALA A 8 -10.02 0.05 2.03
CA ALA A 8 -9.37 -1.19 1.60
C ALA A 8 -10.10 -2.41 2.18
N VAL A 9 -10.04 -3.51 1.45
CA VAL A 9 -10.49 -4.84 1.90
C VAL A 9 -9.32 -5.82 1.84
N GLN A 10 -9.44 -6.98 2.50
CA GLN A 10 -8.34 -7.95 2.58
C GLN A 10 -7.83 -8.40 1.19
N ALA A 11 -8.72 -8.47 0.19
CA ALA A 11 -8.37 -8.83 -1.18
C ALA A 11 -7.46 -7.81 -1.88
N ASP A 12 -7.38 -6.57 -1.38
CA ASP A 12 -6.51 -5.54 -1.93
C ASP A 12 -5.03 -5.75 -1.56
N TYR A 13 -4.71 -6.66 -0.62
CA TYR A 13 -3.35 -6.84 -0.09
C TYR A 13 -2.30 -6.99 -1.20
N GLY A 14 -2.58 -7.82 -2.21
CA GLY A 14 -1.63 -8.04 -3.30
C GLY A 14 -1.36 -6.76 -4.11
N ALA A 15 -2.35 -5.91 -4.30
CA ALA A 15 -2.15 -4.62 -4.97
C ALA A 15 -1.44 -3.61 -4.06
N ALA A 16 -1.81 -3.57 -2.78
CA ALA A 16 -1.17 -2.73 -1.77
C ALA A 16 0.33 -3.04 -1.65
N GLU A 17 0.69 -4.32 -1.47
CA GLU A 17 2.08 -4.74 -1.33
C GLU A 17 2.89 -4.42 -2.57
N ARG A 18 2.38 -4.67 -3.78
CA ARG A 18 3.08 -4.30 -5.03
C ARG A 18 3.36 -2.79 -5.11
N MET A 19 2.41 -1.95 -4.72
CA MET A 19 2.63 -0.50 -4.68
C MET A 19 3.69 -0.12 -3.63
N MET A 20 3.65 -0.76 -2.46
CA MET A 20 4.64 -0.55 -1.40
C MET A 20 6.04 -1.01 -1.81
N GLU A 21 6.17 -2.14 -2.48
CA GLU A 21 7.43 -2.65 -3.05
C GLU A 21 8.01 -1.68 -4.09
N GLN A 22 7.18 -1.16 -5.00
CA GLN A 22 7.61 -0.17 -5.99
C GLN A 22 8.15 1.10 -5.32
N VAL A 23 7.41 1.64 -4.35
CA VAL A 23 7.81 2.84 -3.62
C VAL A 23 9.07 2.57 -2.78
N HIS A 24 9.17 1.44 -2.10
CA HIS A 24 10.33 1.10 -1.28
C HIS A 24 11.59 0.88 -2.12
N ALA A 25 11.48 0.25 -3.29
CA ALA A 25 12.59 0.12 -4.23
C ALA A 25 13.14 1.48 -4.66
N MET A 26 12.26 2.46 -4.92
CA MET A 26 12.67 3.84 -5.20
C MET A 26 13.39 4.48 -4.01
N HIS A 27 12.92 4.25 -2.77
CA HIS A 27 13.57 4.76 -1.56
C HIS A 27 14.97 4.15 -1.35
N VAL A 28 15.12 2.82 -1.55
CA VAL A 28 16.44 2.15 -1.46
C VAL A 28 17.39 2.68 -2.54
N GLN A 29 16.91 2.90 -3.76
CA GLN A 29 17.74 3.46 -4.83
C GLN A 29 18.18 4.90 -4.53
N TRP A 30 17.29 5.72 -3.97
CA TRP A 30 17.56 7.14 -3.70
C TRP A 30 18.34 7.38 -2.41
N ARG A 31 18.11 6.56 -1.37
CA ARG A 31 18.71 6.69 -0.04
C ARG A 31 19.15 5.32 0.50
N PRO A 32 20.13 4.67 -0.15
CA PRO A 32 20.64 3.36 0.29
C PRO A 32 21.37 3.42 1.64
N ASP A 33 21.70 4.63 2.12
CA ASP A 33 22.25 4.89 3.44
C ASP A 33 21.19 4.82 4.56
N VAL A 34 19.90 4.91 4.21
CA VAL A 34 18.77 4.88 5.15
C VAL A 34 17.94 3.61 5.01
N TYR A 35 17.69 3.17 3.78
CA TYR A 35 16.80 2.06 3.47
C TYR A 35 17.57 0.85 2.93
N CYS A 36 17.17 -0.35 3.38
CA CYS A 36 17.65 -1.62 2.84
C CYS A 36 16.52 -2.37 2.13
N PRO A 37 16.84 -3.26 1.16
CA PRO A 37 15.84 -4.14 0.57
C PRO A 37 15.16 -5.01 1.64
N VAL A 38 13.83 -5.09 1.59
CA VAL A 38 13.01 -5.92 2.47
C VAL A 38 11.81 -6.48 1.70
N SER A 39 11.36 -7.67 2.08
CA SER A 39 10.15 -8.29 1.55
C SER A 39 9.54 -9.21 2.63
N PRO A 40 8.21 -9.10 2.91
CA PRO A 40 7.31 -8.08 2.40
C PRO A 40 7.65 -6.68 2.97
N VAL A 41 7.33 -5.63 2.23
CA VAL A 41 7.43 -4.23 2.68
C VAL A 41 6.26 -3.89 3.61
N LEU A 42 5.04 -4.29 3.24
CA LEU A 42 3.85 -4.21 4.06
C LEU A 42 3.48 -5.61 4.55
N SER A 43 3.61 -5.83 5.86
CA SER A 43 3.23 -7.09 6.50
C SER A 43 1.75 -7.40 6.24
N PRO A 44 1.39 -8.66 5.89
CA PRO A 44 0.00 -9.08 5.77
C PRO A 44 -0.81 -8.87 7.06
N GLU A 45 -0.16 -9.07 8.21
CA GLU A 45 -0.78 -8.89 9.53
C GLU A 45 -1.11 -7.42 9.77
N GLN A 46 -0.15 -6.54 9.52
CA GLN A 46 -0.33 -5.09 9.66
C GLN A 46 -1.42 -4.58 8.71
N PHE A 47 -1.39 -5.00 7.44
CA PHE A 47 -2.43 -4.62 6.48
C PHE A 47 -3.82 -5.11 6.92
N GLY A 48 -3.92 -6.36 7.40
CA GLY A 48 -5.18 -6.91 7.89
C GLY A 48 -5.71 -6.14 9.11
N GLU A 49 -4.84 -5.73 10.02
CA GLU A 49 -5.23 -4.88 11.15
C GLU A 49 -5.71 -3.50 10.68
N ASP A 50 -4.98 -2.85 9.78
CA ASP A 50 -5.36 -1.53 9.27
C ASP A 50 -6.68 -1.57 8.48
N VAL A 51 -6.91 -2.62 7.68
CA VAL A 51 -8.19 -2.88 7.00
C VAL A 51 -9.31 -3.04 8.03
N ARG A 52 -9.11 -3.86 9.07
CA ARG A 52 -10.09 -4.10 10.13
C ARG A 52 -10.43 -2.81 10.89
N LEU A 53 -9.45 -1.93 11.08
CA LEU A 53 -9.61 -0.64 11.75
C LEU A 53 -10.10 0.48 10.84
N GLY A 54 -10.29 0.22 9.54
CA GLY A 54 -10.71 1.22 8.55
C GLY A 54 -9.67 2.32 8.35
N ARG A 55 -8.37 1.98 8.47
CA ARG A 55 -7.23 2.92 8.42
C ARG A 55 -6.54 2.98 7.07
N THR A 56 -7.01 2.21 6.10
CA THR A 56 -6.44 2.15 4.76
C THR A 56 -7.50 2.45 3.71
N VAL A 57 -7.17 3.33 2.78
CA VAL A 57 -7.96 3.61 1.58
C VAL A 57 -7.18 3.24 0.32
N ILE A 58 -7.92 2.76 -0.69
CA ILE A 58 -7.42 2.51 -2.04
C ILE A 58 -8.05 3.53 -2.97
N ALA A 59 -7.21 4.14 -3.80
CA ALA A 59 -7.66 4.85 -4.99
C ALA A 59 -7.70 3.87 -6.16
N GLU A 60 -8.85 3.71 -6.79
CA GLU A 60 -9.02 2.93 -8.01
C GLU A 60 -9.16 3.86 -9.21
N LEU A 61 -8.50 3.51 -10.29
CA LEU A 61 -8.54 4.17 -11.59
C LEU A 61 -8.95 3.12 -12.62
N ASP A 62 -10.09 3.34 -13.28
CA ASP A 62 -10.62 2.45 -14.32
C ASP A 62 -10.64 0.95 -13.87
N GLY A 63 -11.01 0.70 -12.61
CA GLY A 63 -11.13 -0.64 -12.02
C GLY A 63 -9.83 -1.26 -11.49
N ALA A 64 -8.70 -0.55 -11.53
CA ALA A 64 -7.42 -1.00 -10.99
C ALA A 64 -6.96 -0.12 -9.82
N ALA A 65 -6.42 -0.73 -8.77
CA ALA A 65 -5.79 0.01 -7.68
C ALA A 65 -4.59 0.81 -8.20
N ALA A 66 -4.64 2.13 -8.04
CA ALA A 66 -3.64 3.09 -8.49
C ALA A 66 -2.98 3.87 -7.34
N GLY A 67 -3.51 3.74 -6.12
CA GLY A 67 -2.93 4.36 -4.93
C GLY A 67 -3.41 3.73 -3.64
N LEU A 68 -2.63 3.94 -2.59
CA LEU A 68 -2.83 3.47 -1.23
C LEU A 68 -2.54 4.64 -0.29
N MET A 69 -3.36 4.82 0.73
CA MET A 69 -3.03 5.68 1.87
C MET A 69 -3.46 5.02 3.17
N SER A 70 -2.50 4.89 4.08
CA SER A 70 -2.76 4.50 5.47
C SER A 70 -2.72 5.74 6.37
N PHE A 71 -3.65 5.83 7.33
CA PHE A 71 -3.72 6.93 8.27
C PHE A 71 -3.92 6.42 9.70
N PHE A 72 -3.20 7.04 10.64
CA PHE A 72 -3.22 6.68 12.06
C PHE A 72 -3.81 7.88 12.82
N LYS A 73 -4.88 7.63 13.58
CA LYS A 73 -5.46 8.60 14.52
C LYS A 73 -4.76 8.50 15.86
#